data_AF-G5KFK9-F1
#
_entry.id   AF-G5KFK9-F1
#
_cell.length_a   1.000
_cell.length_b   1.000
_cell.length_c   1.000
_cell.angle_alpha   90.00
_cell.angle_beta   90.00
_cell.angle_gamma   90.00
#
_symmetry.space_group_name_H-M   'P 1'
#
loop_
_entity.id
_entity.type
_entity.pdbx_description
1 polymer ?
#
loop_
_entity_poly.entity_id
_entity_poly.type
_entity_poly.pdbx_seq_one_letter_code
_entity_poly.pdbx_strand_id
1 'polypeptide(L)'
;MTMKFLDYLLHGLGEEGGRNVSLTKFVGLLLNKWVDCDIETAYELSQIANNVTPTPLPLEEFDKTFYSIVKAENRKRGIQNG
;
A
#
# COMPACT_ATOMS: atom_id res chain seq x y z
N MET A 1 -1.01 -18.13 -3.63
CA MET A 1 -1.05 -16.83 -2.93
C MET A 1 -1.53 -15.82 -3.95
N THR A 2 -2.85 -15.72 -4.20
CA THR A 2 -3.29 -15.20 -5.52
C THR A 2 -4.50 -14.24 -5.53
N MET A 3 -5.06 -13.84 -4.38
CA MET A 3 -6.25 -12.95 -4.39
C MET A 3 -6.21 -11.76 -3.43
N LYS A 4 -5.35 -11.76 -2.40
CA LYS A 4 -5.39 -10.74 -1.34
C LYS A 4 -5.19 -9.30 -1.82
N PHE A 5 -4.45 -9.09 -2.91
CA PHE A 5 -4.26 -7.74 -3.46
C PHE A 5 -5.50 -7.30 -4.27
N LEU A 6 -6.18 -8.24 -4.94
CA LEU A 6 -7.44 -7.97 -5.64
C LEU A 6 -8.54 -7.59 -4.65
N ASP A 7 -8.56 -8.19 -3.46
CA ASP A 7 -9.50 -7.82 -2.40
C ASP A 7 -9.39 -6.32 -2.06
N TYR A 8 -8.18 -5.78 -1.96
CA TYR A 8 -7.97 -4.34 -1.75
C TYR A 8 -8.43 -3.49 -2.94
N LEU A 9 -8.21 -3.95 -4.17
CA LEU A 9 -8.62 -3.20 -5.37
C LEU A 9 -10.13 -3.24 -5.60
N LEU A 10 -10.81 -4.30 -5.16
CA LEU A 10 -12.26 -4.48 -5.35
C LEU A 10 -13.11 -3.96 -4.18
N HIS A 11 -12.57 -4.01 -2.96
CA HIS A 11 -13.32 -3.70 -1.73
C HIS A 11 -12.69 -2.58 -0.90
N GLY A 12 -11.55 -2.05 -1.33
CA GLY A 12 -10.87 -0.94 -0.67
C GLY A 12 -10.12 -1.33 0.59
N LEU A 13 -9.82 -0.34 1.42
CA LEU A 13 -8.98 -0.46 2.61
C LEU A 13 -9.74 -0.90 3.87
N GLY A 14 -11.05 -1.14 3.75
CA GLY A 14 -11.94 -1.53 4.84
C GLY A 14 -12.46 -0.36 5.69
N GLU A 15 -12.94 -0.70 6.88
CA GLU A 15 -13.68 0.21 7.76
C GLU A 15 -12.84 1.34 8.38
N GLU A 16 -13.54 2.38 8.83
CA GLU A 16 -12.97 3.52 9.55
C GLU A 16 -12.16 3.10 10.78
N GLY A 17 -10.99 3.74 10.96
CA GLY A 17 -10.02 3.40 12.02
C GLY A 17 -8.98 2.33 11.64
N GLY A 18 -9.26 1.47 10.64
CA GLY A 18 -8.33 0.43 10.18
C GLY A 18 -7.53 0.77 8.91
N ARG A 19 -7.93 1.82 8.18
CA ARG A 19 -7.46 2.09 6.81
C ARG A 19 -5.95 2.30 6.68
N ASN A 20 -5.30 3.01 7.60
CA ASN A 20 -3.84 3.17 7.57
C ASN A 20 -3.10 1.84 7.76
N VAL A 21 -3.65 0.94 8.57
CA VAL A 21 -3.08 -0.40 8.78
C VAL A 21 -3.27 -1.25 7.53
N SER A 22 -4.44 -1.18 6.90
CA SER A 22 -4.71 -1.82 5.62
C SER A 22 -3.82 -1.30 4.49
N LEU A 23 -3.68 0.03 4.36
CA LEU A 23 -2.78 0.67 3.40
C LEU A 23 -1.34 0.25 3.63
N THR A 24 -0.90 0.18 4.89
CA THR A 24 0.42 -0.32 5.27
C THR A 24 0.67 -1.74 4.77
N LYS A 25 -0.28 -2.64 4.99
CA LYS A 25 -0.19 -4.03 4.54
C LYS A 25 -0.20 -4.12 3.02
N PHE A 26 -1.04 -3.31 2.36
CA PHE A 26 -1.18 -3.35 0.91
C PHE A 26 0.07 -2.83 0.19
N VAL A 27 0.59 -1.64 0.57
CA VAL A 27 1.83 -1.10 0.01
C VAL A 27 3.02 -2.03 0.28
N GLY A 28 3.11 -2.59 1.49
CA GLY A 28 4.14 -3.59 1.81
C GLY A 28 4.03 -4.87 0.98
N LEU A 29 2.82 -5.24 0.54
CA LEU A 29 2.61 -6.36 -0.38
C LEU A 29 3.08 -6.02 -1.80
N LEU A 30 2.74 -4.83 -2.30
CA LEU A 30 3.12 -4.37 -3.65
C LEU A 30 4.64 -4.24 -3.80
N LEU A 31 5.31 -3.76 -2.75
CA LEU A 31 6.75 -3.53 -2.74
C LEU A 31 7.57 -4.72 -2.23
N ASN A 32 6.97 -5.87 -1.92
CA ASN A 32 7.76 -7.04 -1.50
C ASN A 32 8.43 -7.71 -2.72
N LYS A 33 9.41 -8.58 -2.48
CA LYS A 33 10.16 -9.29 -3.53
C LYS A 33 9.35 -10.24 -4.42
N TRP A 34 8.09 -10.51 -4.08
CA TRP A 34 7.23 -11.42 -4.83
C TRP A 34 6.39 -10.70 -5.88
N VAL A 35 5.93 -9.49 -5.56
CA VAL A 35 5.18 -8.63 -6.50
C VAL A 35 6.14 -7.67 -7.20
N ASP A 36 7.04 -7.05 -6.44
CA ASP A 36 8.09 -6.13 -6.90
C ASP A 36 7.60 -5.03 -7.85
N CYS A 37 6.46 -4.41 -7.52
CA CYS A 37 6.03 -3.19 -8.21
C CYS A 37 7.08 -2.09 -8.02
N ASP A 38 7.30 -1.29 -9.06
CA ASP A 38 7.94 0.00 -8.90
C ASP A 38 7.06 0.94 -8.05
N ILE A 39 7.66 2.04 -7.57
CA ILE A 39 7.00 2.95 -6.63
C ILE A 39 5.79 3.65 -7.28
N GLU A 40 5.85 3.97 -8.57
CA GLU A 40 4.79 4.65 -9.30
C GLU A 40 3.57 3.74 -9.44
N THR A 41 3.78 2.52 -9.94
CA THR A 41 2.74 1.47 -10.02
C THR A 41 2.13 1.19 -8.64
N ALA A 42 2.96 1.09 -7.59
CA ALA A 42 2.46 0.84 -6.24
C ALA A 42 1.60 2.00 -5.71
N TYR A 43 1.95 3.24 -6.05
CA TYR A 43 1.20 4.44 -5.68
C TYR A 43 -0.17 4.45 -6.35
N GLU A 44 -0.23 4.25 -7.67
CA GLU A 44 -1.47 4.20 -8.43
C GLU A 44 -2.41 3.10 -7.92
N LEU A 45 -1.91 1.88 -7.72
CA LEU A 45 -2.71 0.77 -7.19
C LEU A 45 -3.25 1.07 -5.79
N SER A 46 -2.45 1.71 -4.95
CA SER A 46 -2.86 2.14 -3.61
C SER A 46 -3.92 3.24 -3.67
N GLN A 47 -3.82 4.17 -4.61
CA GLN A 47 -4.84 5.20 -4.84
C GLN A 47 -6.15 4.58 -5.32
N ILE A 48 -6.11 3.59 -6.23
CA ILE A 48 -7.30 2.86 -6.68
C ILE A 48 -8.00 2.21 -5.48
N ALA A 49 -7.25 1.48 -4.63
CA ALA A 49 -7.79 0.87 -3.43
C ALA A 49 -8.39 1.91 -2.45
N ASN A 50 -7.74 3.06 -2.28
CA ASN A 50 -8.28 4.13 -1.44
C ASN A 50 -9.59 4.70 -2.03
N ASN A 51 -9.65 4.95 -3.34
CA ASN A 51 -10.80 5.54 -4.02
C ASN A 51 -12.05 4.64 -4.04
N VAL A 52 -11.89 3.32 -4.06
CA VAL A 52 -13.02 2.38 -3.94
C VAL A 52 -13.49 2.19 -2.49
N THR A 53 -12.80 2.80 -1.51
CA THR A 53 -13.19 2.73 -0.09
C THR A 53 -14.33 3.72 0.18
N PRO A 54 -15.46 3.33 0.80
CA PRO A 54 -16.64 4.20 1.00
C PRO A 54 -16.35 5.55 1.68
N THR A 55 -15.40 5.56 2.61
CA THR A 55 -14.83 6.77 3.20
C THR A 55 -13.32 6.70 2.97
N PRO A 56 -12.78 7.28 1.89
CA PRO A 56 -11.34 7.20 1.61
C PRO A 56 -10.54 7.96 2.66
N LEU A 57 -9.24 7.63 2.78
CA LEU A 57 -8.30 8.50 3.49
C LEU A 57 -8.16 9.83 2.74
N PRO A 58 -8.06 10.97 3.44
CA PRO A 58 -7.63 12.23 2.83
C PRO A 58 -6.30 12.05 2.12
N LEU A 59 -6.09 12.73 0.99
CA LEU A 59 -4.89 12.57 0.16
C LEU A 59 -3.60 12.81 0.95
N GLU A 60 -3.56 13.83 1.82
CA GLU A 60 -2.40 14.12 2.66
C GLU A 60 -2.05 12.97 3.62
N GLU A 61 -3.07 12.35 4.24
CA GLU A 61 -2.88 11.21 5.15
C GLU A 61 -2.45 9.96 4.38
N PHE A 62 -3.06 9.73 3.21
CA PHE A 62 -2.69 8.66 2.30
C PHE A 62 -1.21 8.79 1.86
N ASP A 63 -0.80 9.95 1.36
CA ASP A 63 0.55 10.21 0.87
C ASP A 63 1.58 10.02 1.98
N LYS A 64 1.31 10.60 3.15
CA LYS A 64 2.16 10.46 4.32
C LYS A 64 2.36 8.99 4.69
N THR A 65 1.28 8.21 4.74
CA THR A 65 1.35 6.79 5.04
C THR A 65 2.12 6.04 3.96
N PHE A 66 1.78 6.23 2.68
CA PHE A 66 2.43 5.59 1.54
C PHE A 66 3.95 5.79 1.55
N TYR A 67 4.40 7.05 1.58
CA TYR A 67 5.83 7.37 1.53
C TYR A 67 6.59 6.91 2.79
N SER A 68 5.92 6.84 3.94
CA SER A 68 6.53 6.26 5.16
C SER A 68 6.89 4.79 4.97
N ILE A 69 6.06 4.03 4.25
CA ILE A 69 6.25 2.60 3.98
C ILE A 69 7.30 2.41 2.90
N VAL A 70 7.26 3.18 1.80
CA VAL A 70 8.32 3.17 0.77
C VAL A 70 9.68 3.40 1.42
N LYS A 71 9.79 4.39 2.32
CA LYS A 71 11.03 4.66 3.05
C LYS A 71 11.46 3.48 3.93
N ALA A 72 10.51 2.76 4.55
CA ALA A 72 10.80 1.59 5.37
C ALA A 72 11.25 0.38 4.53
N GLU A 73 10.58 0.11 3.41
CA GLU A 73 10.93 -1.00 2.50
C GLU A 73 12.27 -0.77 1.81
N ASN A 74 12.58 0.46 1.38
CA ASN A 74 13.89 0.79 0.82
C ASN A 74 15.02 0.58 1.83
N ARG A 75 14.81 0.90 3.12
CA ARG A 75 15.79 0.57 4.18
C ARG A 75 15.99 -0.94 4.33
N LYS A 76 14.91 -1.73 4.31
CA LYS A 76 15.00 -3.21 4.40
C LYS A 76 15.76 -3.80 3.21
N ARG A 77 15.51 -3.31 2.00
CA ARG A 77 16.22 -3.72 0.77
C ARG A 77 17.71 -3.33 0.83
N GLY A 78 18.04 -2.14 1.32
CA GLY A 78 19.43 -1.72 1.52
C GLY A 78 20.20 -2.55 2.55
N ILE A 79 19.55 -3.03 3.61
CA ILE A 79 20.14 -3.93 4.61
C ILE A 79 20.36 -5.34 4.04
N GLN A 80 19.53 -5.79 3.10
CA GLN A 80 19.68 -7.11 2.47
C GLN A 80 20.79 -7.18 1.41
N ASN A 81 21.26 -6.02 0.94
CA ASN A 81 22.27 -5.89 -0.12
C ASN A 81 23.66 -5.43 0.40
N GLY A 82 23.88 -5.43 1.72
CA GLY A 82 25.16 -5.13 2.36
C GLY A 82 25.64 -6.27 3.23
#